data_AF-A0A8S0XVV9-F1
#
_entry.id   AF-A0A8S0XVV9-F1
#
_cell.length_a   1.000
_cell.length_b   1.000
_cell.length_c   1.000
_cell.angle_alpha   90.00
_cell.angle_beta   90.00
_cell.angle_gamma   90.00
#
_symmetry.space_group_name_H-M   'P 1'
#
loop_
_entity.id
_entity.type
_entity.pdbx_description
1 polymer ?
#
loop_
_entity_poly.entity_id
_entity_poly.type
_entity_poly.pdbx_seq_one_letter_code
_entity_poly.pdbx_strand_id
1 'polypeptide(L)'
;MTGEKSMGIDFTAFLLHLLGFDDPDRIIHRRKELQFEMCASNVGARIDVCVEGRSRECIFLVQHATNTMIDPEPQLIAGAIAAFTQTSLGRIASGLPPLREKVIPGVTMCGTTPTFFTIPITLELVDGVASGIRPERVTVVHRCVPPVARPATAPAVIFQIPIMTSVTHLFPAFPPEISSIIVEFAEERPALCALALSCSFLRAEAQRVLFRAVSDDYDGTTHYHFLSTLIEYPHLGGLVLEYAGHSIAHTQPGSFPDILRRALPLMGNLQDLAFTHEGAFPDDPEEVLPPGLPFQLTGFTWAHEFGEAHVWHFVQMQTKLESLEWYPTKVWGAPPHYPDLRFLKGNCFTVQMFLPGHSIEDLRFSLEDEPTEEPDARLLPGNDIDSVAEELGQVTRFELTDSVLAAGRGSESQALLKHLTSVRILDVVPLYEGDLEVIRRLPNLEILVLTLDDDEDIELPVWSCPLETDRNATINTLFSTCHTLKCLYITKSALNVSDESCEEYEIWIEGKKQSKTLSHDQVDDILCDYPDVELCPA
;
A
#
# COMPACT_ATOMS: atom_id res chain seq x y z
N MET A 1 -27.05 -18.15 -0.40
CA MET A 1 -26.77 -17.96 1.04
C MET A 1 -25.88 -19.05 1.68
N THR A 2 -25.29 -20.00 0.92
CA THR A 2 -24.36 -21.01 1.47
C THR A 2 -22.89 -20.57 1.44
N GLY A 3 -22.52 -19.60 0.59
CA GLY A 3 -21.14 -19.12 0.41
C GLY A 3 -20.59 -18.33 1.60
N GLU A 4 -21.32 -17.32 2.09
CA GLU A 4 -20.90 -16.46 3.22
C GLU A 4 -20.57 -17.25 4.49
N LYS A 5 -21.38 -18.29 4.79
CA LYS A 5 -21.13 -19.17 5.93
C LYS A 5 -19.87 -20.02 5.77
N SER A 6 -19.47 -20.35 4.54
CA SER A 6 -18.20 -21.04 4.33
C SER A 6 -17.04 -20.08 4.58
N MET A 7 -17.12 -18.85 4.06
CA MET A 7 -16.05 -17.86 4.21
C MET A 7 -15.71 -17.56 5.67
N GLY A 8 -16.71 -17.36 6.54
CA GLY A 8 -16.45 -17.11 7.96
C GLY A 8 -15.74 -18.27 8.67
N ILE A 9 -16.11 -19.51 8.34
CA ILE A 9 -15.48 -20.72 8.89
C ILE A 9 -14.05 -20.85 8.36
N ASP A 10 -13.85 -20.62 7.07
CA ASP A 10 -12.56 -20.73 6.39
C ASP A 10 -11.58 -19.66 6.89
N PHE A 11 -12.05 -18.42 7.05
CA PHE A 11 -11.29 -17.33 7.67
C PHE A 11 -10.92 -17.63 9.13
N THR A 12 -11.85 -18.14 9.93
CA THR A 12 -11.57 -18.50 11.33
C THR A 12 -10.51 -19.60 11.42
N ALA A 13 -10.62 -20.62 10.58
CA ALA A 13 -9.63 -21.68 10.54
C ALA A 13 -8.27 -21.12 10.11
N PHE A 14 -8.22 -20.30 9.07
CA PHE A 14 -7.00 -19.61 8.63
C PHE A 14 -6.37 -18.79 9.76
N LEU A 15 -7.16 -17.97 10.46
CA LEU A 15 -6.71 -17.18 11.60
C LEU A 15 -6.11 -18.07 12.70
N LEU A 16 -6.73 -19.22 13.01
CA LEU A 16 -6.19 -20.17 13.98
C LEU A 16 -4.87 -20.81 13.50
N HIS A 17 -4.70 -21.09 12.21
CA HIS A 17 -3.41 -21.54 11.66
C HIS A 17 -2.36 -20.44 11.84
N LEU A 18 -2.70 -19.20 11.47
CA LEU A 18 -1.82 -18.03 11.60
C LEU A 18 -1.38 -17.78 13.06
N LEU A 19 -2.31 -17.97 14.01
CA LEU A 19 -2.05 -17.83 15.44
C LEU A 19 -1.32 -19.04 16.08
N GLY A 20 -0.90 -20.04 15.28
CA GLY A 20 -0.14 -21.20 15.77
C GLY A 20 -0.97 -22.17 16.60
N PHE A 21 -2.28 -22.27 16.35
CA PHE A 21 -3.12 -23.34 16.89
C PHE A 21 -3.02 -24.63 16.07
N ASP A 22 -2.42 -24.58 14.87
CA ASP A 22 -2.02 -25.74 14.08
C ASP A 22 -0.53 -26.01 14.32
N ASP A 23 -0.22 -26.83 15.31
CA ASP A 23 1.15 -27.28 15.61
C ASP A 23 1.22 -28.81 15.47
N PRO A 24 2.41 -29.44 15.54
CA PRO A 24 2.50 -30.90 15.37
C PRO A 24 1.62 -31.73 16.33
N ASP A 25 1.13 -31.11 17.41
CA ASP A 25 0.33 -31.73 18.45
C ASP A 25 -1.11 -31.22 18.48
N ARG A 26 -1.51 -30.34 17.56
CA ARG A 26 -2.83 -29.72 17.51
C ARG A 26 -3.32 -29.65 16.08
N ILE A 27 -4.54 -30.13 15.85
CA ILE A 27 -5.18 -30.15 14.54
C ILE A 27 -6.43 -29.29 14.56
N ILE A 28 -6.56 -28.42 13.57
CA ILE A 28 -7.76 -27.62 13.37
C ILE A 28 -8.77 -28.38 12.51
N HIS A 29 -9.93 -28.69 13.08
CA HIS A 29 -11.03 -29.33 12.37
C HIS A 29 -12.12 -28.30 12.02
N ARG A 30 -12.65 -28.38 10.80
CA ARG A 30 -13.83 -27.63 10.37
C ARG A 30 -15.06 -28.53 10.42
N ARG A 31 -16.20 -28.01 10.88
CA ARG A 31 -17.52 -28.68 10.89
C ARG A 31 -17.52 -30.05 11.57
N LYS A 32 -16.78 -30.21 12.66
CA LYS A 32 -16.69 -31.48 13.39
C LYS A 32 -18.00 -31.77 14.11
N GLU A 33 -18.51 -32.98 13.93
CA GLU A 33 -19.69 -33.48 14.65
C GLU A 33 -19.25 -34.25 15.90
N LEU A 34 -19.70 -33.79 17.07
CA LEU A 34 -19.40 -34.34 18.38
C LEU A 34 -20.66 -35.01 18.94
N GLN A 35 -20.55 -36.24 19.44
CA GLN A 35 -21.70 -37.01 19.93
C GLN A 35 -21.73 -37.03 21.46
N PHE A 36 -22.93 -36.91 22.05
CA PHE A 36 -23.17 -37.07 23.49
C PHE A 36 -24.61 -37.48 23.78
N GLU A 37 -24.87 -37.92 25.01
CA GLU A 37 -26.22 -38.30 25.43
C GLU A 37 -26.98 -37.11 26.03
N MET A 38 -28.23 -36.94 25.61
CA MET A 38 -29.17 -35.97 26.16
C MET A 38 -30.55 -36.62 26.30
N CYS A 39 -31.12 -36.61 27.50
CA CYS A 39 -32.40 -37.26 27.81
C CYS A 39 -32.48 -38.71 27.28
N ALA A 40 -31.47 -39.53 27.60
CA ALA A 40 -31.32 -40.93 27.18
C ALA A 40 -31.24 -41.15 25.66
N SER A 41 -30.99 -40.09 24.89
CA SER A 41 -30.86 -40.14 23.43
C SER A 41 -29.47 -39.68 23.02
N ASN A 42 -28.84 -40.40 22.10
CA ASN A 42 -27.57 -39.96 21.51
C ASN A 42 -27.83 -38.84 20.50
N VAL A 43 -27.19 -37.70 20.69
CA VAL A 43 -27.37 -36.48 19.90
C VAL A 43 -26.01 -35.94 19.43
N GLY A 44 -26.01 -35.33 18.24
CA GLY A 44 -24.85 -34.68 17.66
C GLY A 44 -24.85 -33.17 17.89
N ALA A 45 -23.74 -32.62 18.38
CA ALA A 45 -23.41 -31.21 18.34
C ALA A 45 -22.38 -30.96 17.24
N ARG A 46 -22.75 -30.17 16.22
CA ARG A 46 -21.86 -29.80 15.13
C ARG A 46 -21.22 -28.45 15.42
N ILE A 47 -19.89 -28.43 15.53
CA ILE A 47 -19.09 -27.23 15.79
C ILE A 47 -18.41 -26.76 14.51
N ASP A 48 -18.43 -25.46 14.24
CA ASP A 48 -17.92 -24.89 13.00
C ASP A 48 -16.40 -24.98 12.86
N VAL A 49 -15.64 -24.65 13.91
CA VAL A 49 -14.19 -24.88 13.98
C VAL A 49 -13.82 -25.38 15.37
N CYS A 50 -12.95 -26.38 15.48
CA CYS A 50 -12.38 -26.77 16.76
C CYS A 50 -10.90 -27.11 16.63
N VAL A 51 -10.18 -26.95 17.74
CA VAL A 51 -8.78 -27.36 17.87
C VAL A 51 -8.74 -28.60 18.74
N GLU A 52 -8.13 -29.66 18.21
CA GLU A 52 -7.97 -30.95 18.86
C GLU A 52 -6.51 -31.19 19.18
N GLY A 53 -6.18 -31.50 20.44
CA GLY A 53 -4.82 -31.82 20.84
C GLY A 53 -4.41 -33.26 20.49
N ARG A 54 -3.13 -33.60 20.72
CA ARG A 54 -2.52 -34.92 20.44
C ARG A 54 -3.31 -36.10 21.01
N SER A 55 -3.97 -35.91 22.15
CA SER A 55 -4.78 -36.91 22.85
C SER A 55 -6.18 -37.10 22.25
N ARG A 56 -6.48 -36.45 21.11
CA ARG A 56 -7.82 -36.30 20.53
C ARG A 56 -8.82 -35.53 21.37
N GLU A 57 -8.33 -34.77 22.34
CA GLU A 57 -9.20 -33.92 23.16
C GLU A 57 -9.43 -32.57 22.48
N CYS A 58 -10.68 -32.12 22.40
CA CYS A 58 -10.95 -30.76 21.97
C CYS A 58 -10.48 -29.79 23.07
N ILE A 59 -9.66 -28.83 22.69
CA ILE A 59 -9.09 -27.81 23.58
C ILE A 59 -9.65 -26.42 23.31
N PHE A 60 -10.26 -26.18 22.15
CA PHE A 60 -10.83 -24.88 21.77
C PHE A 60 -11.97 -25.08 20.76
N LEU A 61 -13.05 -24.31 20.89
CA LEU A 61 -14.23 -24.38 20.02
C LEU A 61 -14.60 -23.01 19.47
N VAL A 62 -15.03 -22.93 18.21
CA VAL A 62 -15.61 -21.73 17.61
C VAL A 62 -16.93 -22.08 16.94
N GLN A 63 -17.96 -21.28 17.23
CA GLN A 63 -19.31 -21.43 16.67
C GLN A 63 -19.74 -20.15 15.96
N HIS A 64 -20.08 -20.24 14.68
CA HIS A 64 -20.60 -19.11 13.90
C HIS A 64 -22.12 -19.00 14.03
N ALA A 65 -22.61 -17.78 14.17
CA ALA A 65 -24.03 -17.48 14.12
C ALA A 65 -24.53 -17.69 12.69
N THR A 66 -25.34 -18.73 12.49
CA THR A 66 -25.86 -19.08 11.16
C THR A 66 -26.96 -18.15 10.67
N ASN A 67 -27.56 -17.35 11.56
CA ASN A 67 -28.54 -16.31 11.28
C ASN A 67 -28.58 -15.37 12.49
N THR A 68 -28.87 -14.08 12.31
CA THR A 68 -28.99 -13.08 13.39
C THR A 68 -30.06 -13.43 14.41
N MET A 69 -31.00 -14.32 14.08
CA MET A 69 -32.09 -14.73 14.96
C MET A 69 -31.77 -15.90 15.90
N ILE A 70 -30.70 -16.66 15.66
CA ILE A 70 -30.35 -17.82 16.51
C ILE A 70 -29.12 -17.46 17.33
N ASP A 71 -29.29 -17.44 18.65
CA ASP A 71 -28.18 -17.30 19.59
C ASP A 71 -27.20 -18.49 19.41
N PRO A 72 -25.91 -18.25 19.05
CA PRO A 72 -24.92 -19.30 18.93
C PRO A 72 -24.45 -19.86 20.28
N GLU A 73 -24.73 -19.18 21.40
CA GLU A 73 -24.24 -19.55 22.74
C GLU A 73 -24.70 -20.96 23.18
N PRO A 74 -25.99 -21.36 23.06
CA PRO A 74 -26.42 -22.73 23.37
C PRO A 74 -25.72 -23.81 22.53
N GLN A 75 -25.43 -23.53 21.26
CA GLN A 75 -24.74 -24.46 20.37
C GLN A 75 -23.28 -24.67 20.79
N LEU A 76 -22.60 -23.58 21.18
CA LEU A 76 -21.25 -23.65 21.72
C LEU A 76 -21.19 -24.46 23.02
N ILE A 77 -22.15 -24.24 23.94
CA ILE A 77 -22.23 -24.98 25.21
C ILE A 77 -22.49 -26.48 24.96
N ALA A 78 -23.41 -26.82 24.05
CA ALA A 78 -23.65 -28.21 23.65
C ALA A 78 -22.38 -28.85 23.06
N GLY A 79 -21.64 -28.11 22.23
CA GLY A 79 -20.35 -28.55 21.71
C GLY A 79 -19.30 -28.81 22.79
N ALA A 80 -19.25 -27.96 23.83
CA ALA A 80 -18.34 -28.15 24.96
C ALA A 80 -18.69 -29.41 25.78
N ILE A 81 -19.98 -29.66 26.04
CA ILE A 81 -20.43 -30.89 26.70
C ILE A 81 -20.04 -32.11 25.86
N ALA A 82 -20.28 -32.07 24.55
CA ALA A 82 -19.95 -33.16 23.64
C ALA A 82 -18.44 -33.44 23.55
N ALA A 83 -17.63 -32.38 23.47
CA ALA A 83 -16.17 -32.45 23.51
C ALA A 83 -15.66 -33.11 24.80
N PHE A 84 -16.24 -32.73 25.95
CA PHE A 84 -15.90 -33.33 27.25
C PHE A 84 -16.24 -34.82 27.30
N THR A 85 -17.44 -35.19 26.85
CA THR A 85 -17.90 -36.59 26.79
C THR A 85 -16.99 -37.44 25.92
N GLN A 86 -16.67 -36.99 24.70
CA GLN A 86 -15.75 -37.72 23.81
C GLN A 86 -14.35 -37.85 24.40
N THR A 87 -13.83 -36.79 25.02
CA THR A 87 -12.51 -36.84 25.69
C THR A 87 -12.52 -37.88 26.82
N SER A 88 -13.57 -37.89 27.64
CA SER A 88 -13.70 -38.85 28.74
C SER A 88 -13.84 -40.30 28.25
N LEU A 89 -14.60 -40.53 27.17
CA LEU A 89 -14.72 -41.84 26.53
C LEU A 89 -13.39 -42.31 25.92
N GLY A 90 -12.66 -41.43 25.24
CA GLY A 90 -11.33 -41.74 24.70
C GLY A 90 -10.32 -42.12 25.78
N ARG A 91 -10.40 -41.47 26.94
CA ARG A 91 -9.59 -41.82 28.12
C ARG A 91 -9.94 -43.20 28.68
N ILE A 92 -11.23 -43.50 28.85
CA ILE A 92 -11.68 -44.83 29.30
C ILE A 92 -11.20 -45.92 28.33
N ALA A 93 -11.35 -45.69 27.02
CA ALA A 93 -10.88 -46.62 26.00
C ALA A 93 -9.36 -46.84 26.04
N SER A 94 -8.61 -45.86 26.55
CA SER A 94 -7.16 -45.93 26.76
C SER A 94 -6.75 -46.45 28.15
N GLY A 95 -7.70 -46.95 28.96
CA GLY A 95 -7.44 -47.44 30.32
C GLY A 95 -7.18 -46.35 31.35
N LEU A 96 -7.45 -45.08 31.02
CA LEU A 96 -7.32 -43.95 31.93
C LEU A 96 -8.67 -43.65 32.61
N PRO A 97 -8.66 -43.08 33.83
CA PRO A 97 -9.90 -42.65 34.48
C PRO A 97 -10.58 -41.52 33.69
N PRO A 98 -11.93 -41.49 33.66
CA PRO A 98 -12.68 -40.39 33.03
C PRO A 98 -12.37 -39.05 33.68
N LEU A 99 -12.54 -37.96 32.93
CA LEU A 99 -12.38 -36.61 33.50
C LEU A 99 -13.53 -36.34 34.48
N ARG A 100 -13.20 -35.71 35.61
CA ARG A 100 -14.22 -35.23 36.56
C ARG A 100 -14.70 -33.83 36.21
N GLU A 101 -13.79 -33.00 35.72
CA GLU A 101 -14.06 -31.64 35.28
C GLU A 101 -13.03 -31.20 34.24
N LYS A 102 -13.40 -30.24 33.39
CA LYS A 102 -12.51 -29.56 32.44
C LYS A 102 -13.13 -28.21 32.06
N VAL A 103 -12.30 -27.20 31.91
CA VAL A 103 -12.73 -25.93 31.31
C VAL A 103 -12.41 -25.98 29.82
N ILE A 104 -13.41 -25.72 28.98
CA ILE A 104 -13.24 -25.64 27.53
C ILE A 104 -13.43 -24.17 27.10
N PRO A 105 -12.39 -23.51 26.58
CA PRO A 105 -12.53 -22.19 25.99
C PRO A 105 -13.33 -22.27 24.68
N GLY A 106 -14.16 -21.27 24.45
CA GLY A 106 -14.98 -21.19 23.25
C GLY A 106 -15.14 -19.77 22.74
N VAL A 107 -15.44 -19.63 21.46
CA VAL A 107 -15.77 -18.35 20.81
C VAL A 107 -17.07 -18.49 20.05
N THR A 108 -17.97 -17.52 20.18
CA THR A 108 -19.03 -17.33 19.19
C THR A 108 -18.68 -16.18 18.25
N MET A 109 -18.99 -16.35 16.96
CA MET A 109 -18.80 -15.33 15.93
C MET A 109 -20.16 -14.87 15.42
N CYS A 110 -20.52 -13.61 15.69
CA CYS A 110 -21.71 -12.97 15.13
C CYS A 110 -21.27 -11.94 14.09
N GLY A 111 -21.28 -12.34 12.81
CA GLY A 111 -20.58 -11.58 11.77
C GLY A 111 -19.08 -11.57 12.06
N THR A 112 -18.49 -10.38 12.18
CA THR A 112 -17.08 -10.18 12.54
C THR A 112 -16.85 -9.96 14.04
N THR A 113 -17.90 -10.01 14.87
CA THR A 113 -17.78 -9.74 16.31
C THR A 113 -17.60 -11.04 17.10
N PRO A 114 -16.40 -11.30 17.69
CA PRO A 114 -16.19 -12.44 18.56
C PRO A 114 -16.77 -12.21 19.96
N THR A 115 -17.30 -13.24 20.59
CA THR A 115 -17.55 -13.29 22.04
C THR A 115 -16.83 -14.50 22.63
N PHE A 116 -16.02 -14.29 23.65
CA PHE A 116 -15.18 -15.32 24.27
C PHE A 116 -15.86 -15.92 25.49
N PHE A 117 -15.71 -17.22 25.67
CA PHE A 117 -16.29 -18.00 26.74
C PHE A 117 -15.27 -18.88 27.43
N THR A 118 -15.41 -19.05 28.75
CA THR A 118 -14.79 -20.16 29.48
C THR A 118 -15.90 -21.03 30.06
N ILE A 119 -15.99 -22.27 29.60
CA ILE A 119 -17.10 -23.16 29.87
C ILE A 119 -16.62 -24.30 30.80
N PRO A 120 -16.85 -24.22 32.12
CA PRO A 120 -16.53 -25.32 33.03
C PRO A 120 -17.53 -26.46 32.84
N ILE A 121 -17.05 -27.62 32.41
CA ILE A 121 -17.85 -28.85 32.29
C ILE A 121 -17.45 -29.79 33.41
N THR A 122 -18.44 -30.35 34.10
CA THR A 122 -18.25 -31.36 35.14
C THR A 122 -18.97 -32.65 34.75
N LEU A 123 -18.55 -33.78 35.32
CA LEU A 123 -19.24 -35.05 35.12
C LEU A 123 -20.70 -34.99 35.59
N GLU A 124 -20.98 -34.30 36.70
CA GLU A 124 -22.35 -34.08 37.20
C GLU A 124 -23.24 -33.35 36.19
N LEU A 125 -22.70 -32.33 35.51
CA LEU A 125 -23.41 -31.64 34.44
C LEU A 125 -23.74 -32.59 33.27
N VAL A 126 -22.78 -33.41 32.87
CA VAL A 126 -22.94 -34.38 31.77
C VAL A 126 -23.99 -35.42 32.13
N ASP A 127 -23.94 -35.98 33.34
CA ASP A 127 -24.91 -36.96 33.84
C ASP A 127 -26.32 -36.35 33.96
N GLY A 128 -26.41 -35.09 34.41
CA GLY A 128 -27.66 -34.34 34.45
C GLY A 128 -28.27 -34.15 33.06
N VAL A 129 -27.46 -33.73 32.08
CA VAL A 129 -27.90 -33.55 30.69
C VAL A 129 -28.31 -34.89 30.06
N ALA A 130 -27.53 -35.95 30.27
CA ALA A 130 -27.84 -37.29 29.78
C ALA A 130 -29.15 -37.82 30.37
N SER A 131 -29.40 -37.61 31.66
CA SER A 131 -30.64 -38.06 32.33
C SER A 131 -31.83 -37.11 32.15
N GLY A 132 -31.63 -35.91 31.61
CA GLY A 132 -32.66 -34.86 31.57
C GLY A 132 -32.99 -34.29 32.95
N ILE A 133 -32.09 -34.43 33.91
CA ILE A 133 -32.23 -33.96 35.30
C ILE A 133 -31.34 -32.72 35.49
N ARG A 134 -31.87 -31.70 36.17
CA ARG A 134 -31.07 -30.53 36.54
C ARG A 134 -29.99 -30.91 37.56
N PRO A 135 -28.70 -30.68 37.31
CA PRO A 135 -27.65 -30.94 38.29
C PRO A 135 -27.82 -30.07 39.53
N GLU A 136 -27.38 -30.56 40.69
CA GLU A 136 -27.46 -29.82 41.96
C GLU A 136 -26.51 -28.63 41.93
N ARG A 137 -25.31 -28.84 41.37
CA ARG A 137 -24.31 -27.79 41.20
C ARG A 137 -24.59 -26.94 39.96
N VAL A 138 -24.84 -25.66 40.18
CA VAL A 138 -24.97 -24.68 39.09
C VAL A 138 -23.62 -24.50 38.39
N THR A 139 -23.64 -24.64 37.07
CA THR A 139 -22.49 -24.35 36.21
C THR A 139 -22.52 -22.87 35.83
N VAL A 140 -21.43 -22.16 36.10
CA VAL A 140 -21.29 -20.73 35.76
C VAL A 140 -20.35 -20.61 34.56
N VAL A 141 -20.89 -20.16 33.43
CA VAL A 141 -20.11 -19.87 32.22
C VAL A 141 -19.68 -18.40 32.27
N HIS A 142 -18.38 -18.13 32.10
CA HIS A 142 -17.91 -16.75 32.00
C HIS A 142 -17.89 -16.31 30.53
N ARG A 143 -18.32 -15.07 30.29
CA ARG A 143 -18.45 -14.48 28.96
C ARG A 143 -17.71 -13.15 28.90
N CYS A 144 -16.93 -12.93 27.85
CA CYS A 144 -16.24 -11.67 27.55
C CYS A 144 -16.62 -11.19 26.14
N VAL A 145 -17.25 -10.02 26.07
CA VAL A 145 -17.58 -9.34 24.81
C VAL A 145 -16.56 -8.19 24.66
N PRO A 146 -15.64 -8.25 23.68
CA PRO A 146 -14.73 -7.14 23.44
C PRO A 146 -15.52 -5.88 23.08
N PRO A 147 -15.13 -4.70 23.57
CA PRO A 147 -15.75 -3.45 23.17
C PRO A 147 -15.35 -3.12 21.73
N VAL A 148 -16.07 -3.65 20.75
CA VAL A 148 -15.92 -3.28 19.34
C VAL A 148 -16.87 -2.11 19.07
N ALA A 149 -16.32 -0.93 18.74
CA ALA A 149 -17.12 0.23 18.37
C ALA A 149 -17.94 -0.10 17.12
N ARG A 150 -19.27 0.12 17.16
CA ARG A 150 -20.12 -0.06 15.98
C ARG A 150 -19.87 1.12 15.02
N PRO A 151 -19.48 0.87 13.76
CA PRO A 151 -19.19 1.94 12.80
C PRO A 151 -20.36 2.91 12.59
N ALA A 152 -21.61 2.44 12.67
CA ALA A 152 -22.79 3.24 12.33
C ALA A 152 -23.29 4.22 13.41
N THR A 153 -22.62 4.33 14.56
CA THR A 153 -23.10 5.17 15.69
C THR A 153 -22.03 6.01 16.37
N ALA A 154 -20.82 6.10 15.82
CA ALA A 154 -19.80 7.00 16.36
C ALA A 154 -19.94 8.40 15.71
N PRO A 155 -20.50 9.42 16.40
CA PRO A 155 -20.16 10.79 16.04
C PRO A 155 -18.65 10.97 16.24
N ALA A 156 -18.03 11.80 15.40
CA ALA A 156 -16.61 12.16 15.42
C ALA A 156 -16.20 12.91 16.70
N VAL A 157 -16.26 12.23 17.84
CA VAL A 157 -15.79 12.71 19.14
C VAL A 157 -14.90 11.62 19.72
N ILE A 158 -13.62 11.97 19.87
CA ILE A 158 -12.62 11.18 20.58
C ILE A 158 -13.11 10.96 22.02
N PHE A 159 -13.64 9.78 22.31
CA PHE A 159 -13.99 9.40 23.67
C PHE A 159 -12.75 8.88 24.40
N GLN A 160 -12.38 9.55 25.49
CA GLN A 160 -11.63 8.93 26.58
C GLN A 160 -12.49 7.82 27.21
N ILE A 161 -12.22 6.57 26.85
CA ILE A 161 -12.81 5.41 27.53
C ILE A 161 -11.90 5.06 28.72
N PRO A 162 -12.44 4.92 29.95
CA PRO A 162 -11.67 4.37 31.06
C PRO A 162 -11.34 2.90 30.74
N ILE A 163 -10.06 2.64 30.48
CA ILE A 163 -9.52 1.30 30.25
C ILE A 163 -9.80 0.44 31.48
N MET A 164 -10.60 -0.63 31.33
CA MET A 164 -10.63 -1.72 32.31
C MET A 164 -9.26 -2.40 32.33
N THR A 165 -8.44 -2.06 33.31
CA THR A 165 -7.05 -2.50 33.53
C THR A 165 -6.85 -3.99 33.87
N SER A 166 -7.79 -4.90 33.58
CA SER A 166 -7.75 -6.26 34.15
C SER A 166 -7.78 -7.44 33.16
N VAL A 167 -7.52 -7.24 31.87
CA VAL A 167 -7.36 -8.36 30.89
C VAL A 167 -5.94 -8.47 30.33
N THR A 168 -4.94 -7.99 31.07
CA THR A 168 -3.52 -7.99 30.65
C THR A 168 -2.80 -9.33 30.81
N HIS A 169 -3.44 -10.36 31.38
CA HIS A 169 -2.76 -11.62 31.72
C HIS A 169 -3.09 -12.82 30.83
N LEU A 170 -3.92 -12.68 29.78
CA LEU A 170 -4.43 -13.82 29.02
C LEU A 170 -3.79 -14.07 27.64
N PHE A 171 -2.98 -13.14 27.13
CA PHE A 171 -2.23 -13.37 25.90
C PHE A 171 -0.73 -13.46 26.23
N PRO A 172 -0.04 -14.58 25.92
CA PRO A 172 1.41 -14.55 25.91
C PRO A 172 1.86 -13.45 24.94
N ALA A 173 2.85 -12.67 25.34
CA ALA A 173 3.44 -11.66 24.46
C ALA A 173 3.88 -12.36 23.16
N PHE A 174 3.31 -11.95 22.03
CA PHE A 174 3.80 -12.42 20.74
C PHE A 174 5.25 -11.95 20.57
N PRO A 175 6.09 -12.72 19.86
CA PRO A 175 7.32 -12.18 19.33
C PRO A 175 7.03 -10.91 18.50
N PRO A 176 7.88 -9.87 18.57
CA PRO A 176 7.69 -8.63 17.81
C PRO A 176 7.53 -8.89 16.30
N GLU A 177 8.15 -9.95 15.77
CA GLU A 177 8.06 -10.37 14.37
C GLU A 177 6.62 -10.73 13.98
N ILE A 178 5.89 -11.44 14.86
CA ILE A 178 4.47 -11.78 14.61
C ILE A 178 3.59 -10.54 14.71
N SER A 179 3.96 -9.61 15.59
CA SER A 179 3.25 -8.34 15.76
C SER A 179 3.30 -7.50 14.48
N SER A 180 4.50 -7.38 13.88
CA SER A 180 4.70 -6.67 12.61
C SER A 180 3.83 -7.28 11.52
N ILE A 181 3.85 -8.60 11.39
CA ILE A 181 3.05 -9.32 10.38
C ILE A 181 1.56 -9.04 10.57
N ILE A 182 1.03 -9.17 11.79
CA ILE A 182 -0.40 -8.93 12.07
C ILE A 182 -0.81 -7.50 11.68
N VAL A 183 0.02 -6.51 11.97
CA VAL A 183 -0.26 -5.10 11.70
C VAL A 183 -0.08 -4.78 10.22
N GLU A 184 0.92 -5.34 9.55
CA GLU A 184 1.14 -5.19 8.10
C GLU A 184 -0.03 -5.74 7.28
N PHE A 185 -0.69 -6.79 7.74
CA PHE A 185 -1.93 -7.28 7.12
C PHE A 185 -3.17 -6.41 7.39
N ALA A 186 -3.10 -5.45 8.30
CA ALA A 186 -4.15 -4.47 8.51
C ALA A 186 -3.91 -3.27 7.57
N GLU A 187 -4.14 -3.49 6.28
CA GLU A 187 -3.89 -2.49 5.21
C GLU A 187 -4.70 -1.20 5.43
N GLU A 188 -5.91 -1.32 5.96
CA GLU A 188 -6.81 -0.19 6.14
C GLU A 188 -6.47 0.67 7.37
N ARG A 189 -6.27 1.98 7.15
CA ARG A 189 -6.03 2.96 8.23
C ARG A 189 -7.05 2.89 9.39
N PRO A 190 -8.38 2.73 9.16
CA PRO A 190 -9.34 2.52 10.25
C PRO A 190 -9.06 1.28 11.10
N ALA A 191 -8.60 0.18 10.50
CA ALA A 191 -8.23 -1.04 11.22
C ALA A 191 -6.99 -0.82 12.09
N LEU A 192 -5.97 -0.14 11.55
CA LEU A 192 -4.77 0.26 12.31
C LEU A 192 -5.11 1.18 13.49
N CYS A 193 -5.97 2.18 13.27
CA CYS A 193 -6.49 3.04 14.33
C CYS A 193 -7.20 2.22 15.41
N ALA A 194 -8.08 1.30 15.01
CA ALA A 194 -8.79 0.43 15.94
C ALA A 194 -7.83 -0.46 16.73
N LEU A 195 -6.82 -1.04 16.10
CA LEU A 195 -5.76 -1.83 16.76
C LEU A 195 -4.97 -0.98 17.77
N ALA A 196 -4.53 0.22 17.37
CA ALA A 196 -3.79 1.14 18.23
C ALA A 196 -4.58 1.54 19.48
N LEU A 197 -5.88 1.76 19.33
CA LEU A 197 -6.76 2.18 20.41
C LEU A 197 -7.18 1.00 21.31
N SER A 198 -7.48 -0.17 20.74
CA SER A 198 -8.07 -1.30 21.46
C SER A 198 -7.06 -2.30 22.02
N CYS A 199 -5.85 -2.40 21.46
CA CYS A 199 -4.87 -3.40 21.83
C CYS A 199 -3.56 -2.74 22.30
N SER A 200 -3.34 -2.67 23.63
CA SER A 200 -2.09 -2.10 24.17
C SER A 200 -0.84 -2.87 23.75
N PHE A 201 -0.97 -4.16 23.40
CA PHE A 201 0.12 -4.99 22.94
C PHE A 201 0.54 -4.65 21.49
N LEU A 202 -0.43 -4.50 20.58
CA LEU A 202 -0.17 -4.13 19.17
C LEU A 202 -0.05 -2.62 18.96
N ARG A 203 -0.29 -1.81 20.00
CA ARG A 203 -0.36 -0.34 19.87
C ARG A 203 0.89 0.27 19.25
N ALA A 204 2.06 -0.08 19.75
CA ALA A 204 3.32 0.49 19.26
C ALA A 204 3.53 0.17 17.78
N GLU A 205 3.23 -1.07 17.39
CA GLU A 205 3.38 -1.55 16.02
C GLU A 205 2.33 -0.93 15.08
N ALA A 206 1.07 -0.87 15.52
CA ALA A 206 -0.01 -0.19 14.81
C ALA A 206 0.29 1.30 14.61
N GLN A 207 0.85 1.98 15.62
CA GLN A 207 1.29 3.37 15.49
C GLN A 207 2.47 3.50 14.52
N ARG A 208 3.44 2.57 14.57
CA ARG A 208 4.55 2.55 13.61
C ARG A 208 4.04 2.54 12.19
N VAL A 209 3.13 1.62 11.86
CA VAL A 209 2.56 1.52 10.49
C VAL A 209 1.67 2.72 10.15
N LEU A 210 0.81 3.17 11.07
CA LEU A 210 -0.12 4.29 10.84
C LEU A 210 0.59 5.62 10.54
N PHE A 211 1.75 5.85 11.17
CA PHE A 211 2.53 7.09 11.06
C PHE A 211 3.75 6.97 10.15
N ARG A 212 4.04 5.78 9.59
CA ARG A 212 5.22 5.55 8.74
C ARG A 212 5.21 6.44 7.50
N ALA A 213 4.10 6.44 6.78
CA ALA A 213 3.93 7.13 5.53
C ALA A 213 2.58 7.85 5.50
N VAL A 214 2.59 9.06 4.95
CA VAL A 214 1.37 9.82 4.60
C VAL A 214 1.47 10.12 3.12
N SER A 215 0.58 9.55 2.32
CA SER A 215 0.54 9.74 0.87
C SER A 215 -0.28 10.97 0.47
N ASP A 216 -0.19 11.30 -0.80
CA ASP A 216 -0.96 12.29 -1.57
C ASP A 216 -2.47 12.07 -1.62
N ASP A 217 -2.98 10.85 -1.44
CA ASP A 217 -4.42 10.54 -1.50
C ASP A 217 -5.26 11.18 -0.37
N TYR A 218 -4.61 11.79 0.62
CA TYR A 218 -5.30 12.38 1.76
C TYR A 218 -5.76 13.81 1.46
N ASP A 219 -7.00 14.12 1.88
CA ASP A 219 -7.48 15.49 1.86
C ASP A 219 -6.68 16.39 2.83
N GLY A 220 -6.67 17.69 2.57
CA GLY A 220 -5.93 18.64 3.41
C GLY A 220 -6.40 18.63 4.88
N THR A 221 -7.64 18.22 5.16
CA THR A 221 -8.14 18.06 6.52
C THR A 221 -7.44 16.90 7.25
N THR A 222 -7.18 15.79 6.55
CA THR A 222 -6.49 14.62 7.08
C THR A 222 -5.02 14.92 7.33
N HIS A 223 -4.34 15.63 6.40
CA HIS A 223 -2.99 16.14 6.65
C HIS A 223 -2.95 17.08 7.87
N TYR A 224 -3.90 18.01 7.98
CA TYR A 224 -3.97 18.92 9.14
C TYR A 224 -4.10 18.16 10.46
N HIS A 225 -4.96 17.14 10.53
CA HIS A 225 -5.11 16.31 11.73
C HIS A 225 -3.85 15.48 12.02
N PHE A 226 -3.21 14.94 11.00
CA PHE A 226 -1.94 14.23 11.14
C PHE A 226 -0.86 15.13 11.76
N LEU A 227 -0.63 16.31 11.18
CA LEU A 227 0.36 17.28 11.68
C LEU A 227 0.01 17.78 13.09
N SER A 228 -1.27 18.04 13.36
CA SER A 228 -1.77 18.36 14.71
C SER A 228 -1.41 17.28 15.72
N THR A 229 -1.57 16.02 15.32
CA THR A 229 -1.28 14.86 16.18
C THR A 229 0.21 14.76 16.48
N LEU A 230 1.08 15.03 15.51
CA LEU A 230 2.53 15.05 15.75
C LEU A 230 2.92 16.14 16.75
N ILE A 231 2.31 17.32 16.66
CA ILE A 231 2.55 18.43 17.59
C ILE A 231 2.08 18.07 19.01
N GLU A 232 0.92 17.42 19.13
CA GLU A 232 0.38 16.99 20.42
C GLU A 232 1.18 15.82 21.02
N TYR A 233 1.70 14.93 20.16
CA TYR A 233 2.43 13.72 20.53
C TYR A 233 3.79 13.63 19.81
N PRO A 234 4.80 14.43 20.19
CA PRO A 234 6.07 14.55 19.46
C PRO A 234 6.85 13.25 19.23
N HIS A 235 6.68 12.26 20.10
CA HIS A 235 7.33 10.94 19.95
C HIS A 235 6.88 10.19 18.70
N LEU A 236 5.70 10.50 18.15
CA LEU A 236 5.21 9.91 16.90
C LEU A 236 5.95 10.47 15.68
N GLY A 237 6.54 11.66 15.77
CA GLY A 237 7.31 12.25 14.67
C GLY A 237 8.50 11.38 14.27
N GLY A 238 9.16 10.71 15.23
CA GLY A 238 10.23 9.76 14.95
C GLY A 238 9.78 8.49 14.22
N LEU A 239 8.48 8.26 14.02
CA LEU A 239 7.96 7.13 13.25
C LEU A 239 7.74 7.47 11.77
N VAL A 240 7.73 8.76 11.41
CA VAL A 240 7.49 9.24 10.05
C VAL A 240 8.75 9.05 9.20
N LEU A 241 8.61 8.30 8.11
CA LEU A 241 9.63 8.10 7.09
C LEU A 241 9.28 8.83 5.79
N GLU A 242 8.00 8.88 5.44
CA GLU A 242 7.52 9.46 4.18
C GLU A 242 6.41 10.47 4.46
N TYR A 243 6.50 11.65 3.85
CA TYR A 243 5.45 12.66 3.90
C TYR A 243 5.28 13.29 2.52
N ALA A 244 4.16 12.97 1.86
CA ALA A 244 3.69 13.65 0.67
C ALA A 244 2.52 14.55 1.04
N GLY A 245 2.55 15.83 0.64
CA GLY A 245 1.44 16.77 0.82
C GLY A 245 0.92 17.22 -0.53
N HIS A 246 -0.28 16.78 -0.90
CA HIS A 246 -0.89 17.12 -2.20
C HIS A 246 -1.84 18.33 -2.09
N SER A 247 -2.69 18.38 -1.06
CA SER A 247 -3.65 19.47 -0.88
C SER A 247 -3.56 20.13 0.49
N ILE A 248 -3.51 21.47 0.54
CA ILE A 248 -3.71 22.22 1.79
C ILE A 248 -5.16 22.61 2.00
N ALA A 249 -6.03 22.39 1.00
CA ALA A 249 -7.42 22.79 1.13
C ALA A 249 -8.04 21.99 2.28
N HIS A 250 -8.29 22.68 3.40
CA HIS A 250 -8.79 22.06 4.62
C HIS A 250 -9.90 22.88 5.26
N THR A 251 -10.76 22.17 5.98
CA THR A 251 -11.88 22.78 6.70
C THR A 251 -11.53 23.21 8.13
N GLN A 252 -10.31 22.89 8.59
CA GLN A 252 -9.88 23.10 9.96
C GLN A 252 -9.52 24.57 10.25
N PRO A 253 -9.71 25.05 11.48
CA PRO A 253 -9.28 26.39 11.88
C PRO A 253 -7.76 26.42 12.08
N GLY A 254 -7.05 27.18 11.25
CA GLY A 254 -5.60 27.35 11.35
C GLY A 254 -4.96 27.62 9.99
N SER A 255 -3.66 27.91 10.01
CA SER A 255 -2.82 27.99 8.82
C SER A 255 -2.10 26.64 8.65
N PHE A 256 -2.27 25.99 7.49
CA PHE A 256 -1.53 24.78 7.14
C PHE A 256 0.00 25.00 7.12
N PRO A 257 0.52 26.09 6.53
CA PRO A 257 1.94 26.44 6.64
C PRO A 257 2.45 26.45 8.09
N ASP A 258 1.68 27.08 9.00
CA ASP A 258 2.08 27.18 10.41
C ASP A 258 2.13 25.83 11.11
N ILE A 259 1.20 24.93 10.80
CA ILE A 259 1.19 23.60 11.43
C ILE A 259 2.30 22.72 10.86
N LEU A 260 2.55 22.80 9.55
CA LEU A 260 3.62 22.07 8.88
C LEU A 260 5.00 22.49 9.41
N ARG A 261 5.26 23.80 9.51
CA ARG A 261 6.48 24.38 10.11
C ARG A 261 6.79 23.87 11.50
N ARG A 262 5.74 23.60 12.30
CA ARG A 262 5.87 23.12 13.69
C ARG A 262 6.02 21.60 13.77
N ALA A 263 5.45 20.87 12.82
CA ALA A 263 5.45 19.41 12.80
C ALA A 263 6.71 18.82 12.13
N LEU A 264 7.20 19.42 11.03
CA LEU A 264 8.38 18.93 10.30
C LEU A 264 9.62 18.71 11.19
N PRO A 265 10.00 19.63 12.11
CA PRO A 265 11.14 19.41 13.01
C PRO A 265 10.98 18.21 13.96
N LEU A 266 9.78 17.65 14.11
CA LEU A 266 9.52 16.46 14.91
C LEU A 266 9.77 15.17 14.13
N MET A 267 9.84 15.23 12.79
CA MET A 267 10.02 14.09 11.89
C MET A 267 11.49 13.71 11.73
N GLY A 268 12.18 13.38 12.82
CA GLY A 268 13.63 13.17 12.83
C GLY A 268 14.16 12.04 11.92
N ASN A 269 13.28 11.15 11.46
CA ASN A 269 13.62 10.02 10.59
C ASN A 269 13.05 10.16 9.17
N LEU A 270 12.58 11.34 8.79
CA LEU A 270 12.02 11.58 7.45
C LEU A 270 13.07 11.31 6.37
N GLN A 271 12.69 10.48 5.39
CA GLN A 271 13.49 10.04 4.26
C GLN A 271 12.96 10.66 2.97
N ASP A 272 11.63 10.70 2.81
CA ASP A 272 11.00 11.21 1.60
C ASP A 272 10.03 12.35 1.94
N LEU A 273 10.20 13.47 1.22
CA LEU A 273 9.38 14.66 1.37
C LEU A 273 8.90 15.13 0.00
N ALA A 274 7.59 15.14 -0.21
CA ALA A 274 7.00 15.47 -1.50
C ALA A 274 5.90 16.53 -1.38
N PHE A 275 5.90 17.48 -2.31
CA PHE A 275 4.86 18.48 -2.51
C PHE A 275 4.52 18.58 -4.00
N THR A 276 3.36 18.06 -4.41
CA THR A 276 3.10 17.65 -5.81
C THR A 276 2.03 18.42 -6.57
N HIS A 277 1.23 19.31 -5.96
CA HIS A 277 0.06 19.89 -6.66
C HIS A 277 -0.14 21.39 -6.44
N GLU A 278 -0.45 22.10 -7.53
CA GLU A 278 -0.72 23.53 -7.59
C GLU A 278 -1.96 23.97 -6.78
N GLY A 279 -1.92 25.17 -6.21
CA GLY A 279 -3.11 25.78 -5.58
C GLY A 279 -3.15 25.70 -4.07
N ALA A 280 -2.04 25.33 -3.45
CA ALA A 280 -2.06 24.99 -2.04
C ALA A 280 -0.77 25.25 -1.25
N PHE A 281 0.29 25.85 -1.78
CA PHE A 281 1.43 26.16 -0.92
C PHE A 281 1.41 27.62 -0.44
N PRO A 282 1.95 27.92 0.76
CA PRO A 282 2.20 29.30 1.14
C PRO A 282 3.06 29.96 0.07
N ASP A 283 2.76 31.22 -0.22
CA ASP A 283 3.53 32.04 -1.16
C ASP A 283 5.03 32.12 -0.78
N ASP A 284 5.37 31.80 0.48
CA ASP A 284 6.73 31.84 1.03
C ASP A 284 7.17 30.47 1.58
N PRO A 285 8.06 29.73 0.88
CA PRO A 285 8.62 28.48 1.38
C PRO A 285 9.57 28.63 2.56
N GLU A 286 10.06 29.85 2.91
CA GLU A 286 10.77 30.05 4.19
C GLU A 286 9.90 29.64 5.39
N GLU A 287 8.58 29.78 5.26
CA GLU A 287 7.66 29.39 6.31
C GLU A 287 7.61 27.87 6.47
N VAL A 288 7.85 27.09 5.42
CA VAL A 288 7.69 25.63 5.47
C VAL A 288 9.00 24.89 5.72
N LEU A 289 10.09 25.31 5.08
CA LEU A 289 11.38 24.63 5.09
C LEU A 289 12.44 25.46 5.84
N PRO A 290 12.34 25.60 7.17
CA PRO A 290 13.32 26.36 7.92
C PRO A 290 14.70 25.68 7.86
N PRO A 291 15.79 26.46 7.89
CA PRO A 291 17.13 25.90 7.97
C PRO A 291 17.32 25.10 9.26
N GLY A 292 18.08 24.00 9.17
CA GLY A 292 18.44 23.18 10.34
C GLY A 292 17.43 22.10 10.73
N LEU A 293 16.61 21.62 9.78
CA LEU A 293 15.78 20.44 9.97
C LEU A 293 16.65 19.21 10.32
N PRO A 294 16.18 18.30 11.20
CA PRO A 294 17.02 17.26 11.82
C PRO A 294 17.27 16.04 10.94
N PHE A 295 16.67 15.97 9.75
CA PHE A 295 16.69 14.81 8.86
C PHE A 295 17.56 15.05 7.62
N GLN A 296 17.83 13.96 6.90
CA GLN A 296 18.51 13.97 5.61
C GLN A 296 17.68 13.14 4.66
N LEU A 297 17.18 13.77 3.61
CA LEU A 297 16.28 13.15 2.65
C LEU A 297 17.04 12.24 1.69
N THR A 298 16.41 11.13 1.34
CA THR A 298 16.74 10.25 0.20
C THR A 298 15.91 10.64 -1.01
N GLY A 299 14.65 11.04 -0.82
CA GLY A 299 13.77 11.54 -1.88
C GLY A 299 13.24 12.93 -1.58
N PHE A 300 13.24 13.80 -2.58
CA PHE A 300 12.64 15.13 -2.48
C PHE A 300 11.88 15.51 -3.74
N THR A 301 10.60 15.88 -3.58
CA THR A 301 9.74 16.36 -4.67
C THR A 301 9.23 17.76 -4.37
N TRP A 302 9.47 18.68 -5.29
CA TRP A 302 8.97 20.05 -5.24
C TRP A 302 8.41 20.46 -6.61
N ALA A 303 7.09 20.32 -6.77
CA ALA A 303 6.38 20.65 -8.01
C ALA A 303 5.81 22.09 -8.02
N HIS A 304 6.46 23.03 -7.32
CA HIS A 304 5.98 24.42 -7.20
C HIS A 304 6.99 25.45 -7.69
N GLU A 305 6.52 26.49 -8.36
CA GLU A 305 7.33 27.59 -8.85
C GLU A 305 7.74 28.61 -7.75
N PHE A 306 7.07 28.58 -6.60
CA PHE A 306 7.27 29.60 -5.57
C PHE A 306 8.48 29.33 -4.68
N GLY A 307 9.22 30.42 -4.42
CA GLY A 307 10.39 30.51 -3.52
C GLY A 307 11.46 29.43 -3.74
N GLU A 308 11.73 29.14 -5.00
CA GLU A 308 12.85 28.31 -5.46
C GLU A 308 14.20 28.64 -4.83
N ALA A 309 14.46 29.90 -4.44
CA ALA A 309 15.71 30.29 -3.76
C ALA A 309 15.92 29.51 -2.44
N HIS A 310 14.82 29.29 -1.71
CA HIS A 310 14.83 28.60 -0.43
C HIS A 310 14.86 27.10 -0.62
N VAL A 311 14.10 26.60 -1.60
CA VAL A 311 14.13 25.21 -2.02
C VAL A 311 15.55 24.83 -2.45
N TRP A 312 16.20 25.66 -3.26
CA TRP A 312 17.59 25.51 -3.64
C TRP A 312 18.51 25.41 -2.42
N HIS A 313 18.41 26.36 -1.49
CA HIS A 313 19.22 26.32 -0.28
C HIS A 313 18.94 25.07 0.56
N PHE A 314 17.70 24.63 0.65
CA PHE A 314 17.29 23.43 1.37
C PHE A 314 17.86 22.16 0.73
N VAL A 315 17.76 22.02 -0.60
CA VAL A 315 18.31 20.91 -1.39
C VAL A 315 19.82 20.82 -1.18
N GLN A 316 20.53 21.96 -1.17
CA GLN A 316 21.97 21.99 -0.90
C GLN A 316 22.39 21.36 0.45
N MET A 317 21.46 21.30 1.41
CA MET A 317 21.70 20.74 2.74
C MET A 317 21.37 19.24 2.82
N GLN A 318 20.81 18.63 1.76
CA GLN A 318 20.43 17.23 1.71
C GLN A 318 21.52 16.37 1.05
N THR A 319 22.54 16.00 1.83
CA THR A 319 23.72 15.30 1.30
C THR A 319 23.50 13.83 0.93
N LYS A 320 22.31 13.28 1.21
CA LYS A 320 21.94 11.88 0.99
C LYS A 320 20.87 11.68 -0.08
N LEU A 321 20.64 12.68 -0.92
CA LEU A 321 19.62 12.57 -1.97
C LEU A 321 19.99 11.46 -2.96
N GLU A 322 19.03 10.56 -3.16
CA GLU A 322 19.04 9.47 -4.14
C GLU A 322 18.05 9.76 -5.28
N SER A 323 16.96 10.48 -4.96
CA SER A 323 15.88 10.87 -5.86
C SER A 323 15.53 12.36 -5.70
N LEU A 324 15.43 13.08 -6.82
CA LEU A 324 15.03 14.49 -6.86
C LEU A 324 14.01 14.74 -7.96
N GLU A 325 12.87 15.32 -7.61
CA GLU A 325 11.90 15.89 -8.53
C GLU A 325 11.76 17.40 -8.29
N TRP A 326 12.09 18.22 -9.29
CA TRP A 326 12.01 19.67 -9.16
C TRP A 326 11.83 20.35 -10.52
N TYR A 327 11.02 21.41 -10.56
CA TYR A 327 10.72 22.18 -11.78
C TYR A 327 11.01 23.69 -11.54
N PRO A 328 12.29 24.08 -11.43
CA PRO A 328 12.66 25.49 -11.24
C PRO A 328 12.50 26.26 -12.55
N THR A 329 12.23 27.56 -12.44
CA THR A 329 12.11 28.50 -13.56
C THR A 329 13.47 29.01 -14.07
N LYS A 330 14.57 28.67 -13.39
CA LYS A 330 15.95 29.04 -13.79
C LYS A 330 17.03 28.18 -13.13
N VAL A 331 18.26 28.33 -13.63
CA VAL A 331 19.47 27.77 -13.01
C VAL A 331 19.89 28.60 -11.78
N TRP A 332 20.02 27.93 -10.62
CA TRP A 332 20.39 28.56 -9.34
C TRP A 332 21.89 28.48 -9.00
N GLY A 333 22.65 27.67 -9.75
CA GLY A 333 24.08 27.47 -9.60
C GLY A 333 24.48 26.01 -9.73
N ALA A 334 25.76 25.71 -9.50
CA ALA A 334 26.21 24.32 -9.42
C ALA A 334 25.77 23.70 -8.08
N PRO A 335 25.08 22.54 -8.09
CA PRO A 335 24.71 21.87 -6.86
C PRO A 335 25.93 21.29 -6.15
N PRO A 336 25.82 20.98 -4.84
CA PRO A 336 26.70 20.05 -4.17
C PRO A 336 26.80 18.72 -4.93
N HIS A 337 27.87 17.99 -4.68
CA HIS A 337 28.01 16.64 -5.22
C HIS A 337 27.16 15.66 -4.41
N TYR A 338 26.17 15.04 -5.05
CA TYR A 338 25.33 13.99 -4.49
C TYR A 338 25.76 12.62 -5.05
N PRO A 339 26.63 11.88 -4.36
CA PRO A 339 27.22 10.66 -4.91
C PRO A 339 26.21 9.54 -5.19
N ASP A 340 25.06 9.59 -4.52
CA ASP A 340 24.02 8.56 -4.58
C ASP A 340 22.78 8.99 -5.39
N LEU A 341 22.78 10.19 -5.99
CA LEU A 341 21.66 10.68 -6.80
C LEU A 341 21.59 9.85 -8.10
N ARG A 342 20.52 9.07 -8.25
CA ARG A 342 20.31 8.14 -9.38
C ARG A 342 19.03 8.43 -10.14
N PHE A 343 18.04 9.02 -9.49
CA PHE A 343 16.77 9.41 -10.08
C PHE A 343 16.64 10.93 -10.14
N LEU A 344 16.32 11.44 -11.32
CA LEU A 344 16.08 12.86 -11.53
C LEU A 344 14.80 13.05 -12.34
N LYS A 345 13.85 13.84 -11.81
CA LYS A 345 12.66 14.29 -12.53
C LYS A 345 12.59 15.81 -12.57
N GLY A 346 12.26 16.38 -13.72
CA GLY A 346 12.15 17.83 -13.83
C GLY A 346 12.29 18.36 -15.25
N ASN A 347 12.37 19.69 -15.34
CA ASN A 347 12.52 20.40 -16.62
C ASN A 347 14.00 20.61 -17.02
N CYS A 348 14.22 21.39 -18.08
CA CYS A 348 15.56 21.67 -18.61
C CYS A 348 16.53 22.32 -17.60
N PHE A 349 16.02 23.12 -16.66
CA PHE A 349 16.84 23.78 -15.65
C PHE A 349 17.31 22.78 -14.59
N THR A 350 16.46 21.84 -14.19
CA THR A 350 16.83 20.74 -13.29
C THR A 350 17.92 19.87 -13.91
N VAL A 351 17.75 19.47 -15.16
CA VAL A 351 18.76 18.67 -15.88
C VAL A 351 20.11 19.41 -15.96
N GLN A 352 20.13 20.68 -16.32
CA GLN A 352 21.37 21.45 -16.39
C GLN A 352 22.08 21.60 -15.05
N MET A 353 21.33 21.67 -13.94
CA MET A 353 21.91 21.78 -12.62
C MET A 353 22.46 20.44 -12.13
N PHE A 354 21.65 19.37 -12.19
CA PHE A 354 21.93 18.14 -11.45
C PHE A 354 22.51 17.02 -12.30
N LEU A 355 22.40 17.07 -13.63
CA LEU A 355 22.98 16.03 -14.47
C LEU A 355 24.52 16.08 -14.52
N PRO A 356 25.19 17.25 -14.66
CA PRO A 356 26.65 17.31 -14.72
C PRO A 356 27.34 16.69 -13.51
N GLY A 357 28.26 15.76 -13.75
CA GLY A 357 29.05 15.12 -12.70
C GLY A 357 28.27 14.15 -11.79
N HIS A 358 27.04 13.78 -12.16
CA HIS A 358 26.23 12.78 -11.46
C HIS A 358 25.94 11.59 -12.39
N SER A 359 25.82 10.40 -11.81
CA SER A 359 25.53 9.17 -12.54
C SER A 359 24.04 8.85 -12.47
N ILE A 360 23.23 9.69 -13.12
CA ILE A 360 21.78 9.51 -13.17
C ILE A 360 21.44 8.27 -14.02
N GLU A 361 20.78 7.30 -13.39
CA GLU A 361 20.35 6.06 -14.02
C GLU A 361 18.96 6.19 -14.65
N ASP A 362 18.07 6.94 -13.98
CA ASP A 362 16.68 7.20 -14.37
C ASP A 362 16.41 8.70 -14.44
N LEU A 363 16.05 9.17 -15.64
CA LEU A 363 15.77 10.58 -15.93
C LEU A 363 14.35 10.72 -16.50
N ARG A 364 13.48 11.41 -15.77
CA ARG A 364 12.14 11.79 -16.23
C ARG A 364 12.11 13.27 -16.58
N PHE A 365 12.03 13.57 -17.85
CA PHE A 365 12.19 14.92 -18.40
C PHE A 365 10.85 15.50 -18.82
N SER A 366 10.46 16.62 -18.20
CA SER A 366 9.29 17.41 -18.62
C SER A 366 9.71 18.58 -19.49
N LEU A 367 8.92 18.81 -20.53
CA LEU A 367 9.04 19.96 -21.43
C LEU A 367 8.07 21.09 -21.09
N GLU A 368 7.33 21.01 -19.97
CA GLU A 368 6.46 22.09 -19.51
C GLU A 368 7.27 23.34 -19.16
N ASP A 369 7.38 24.22 -20.15
CA ASP A 369 7.46 25.66 -19.92
C ASP A 369 6.03 26.19 -20.03
N GLU A 370 5.48 26.59 -18.88
CA GLU A 370 4.29 27.41 -18.76
C GLU A 370 4.29 28.52 -19.82
N PRO A 371 3.12 28.87 -20.39
CA PRO A 371 2.97 29.90 -21.41
C PRO A 371 3.20 31.27 -20.78
N THR A 372 4.43 31.60 -20.44
CA THR A 372 4.82 32.98 -20.18
C THR A 372 4.40 33.78 -21.41
N GLU A 373 3.53 34.78 -21.17
CA GLU A 373 3.01 35.71 -22.18
C GLU A 373 4.14 36.52 -22.85
N GLU A 374 5.40 36.34 -22.43
CA GLU A 374 6.58 36.92 -23.03
C GLU A 374 7.17 36.00 -24.12
N PRO A 375 6.83 36.21 -25.41
CA PRO A 375 7.34 35.41 -26.53
C PRO A 375 8.86 35.43 -26.70
N ASP A 376 9.58 36.35 -26.06
CA ASP A 376 11.04 36.48 -26.15
C ASP A 376 11.80 35.64 -25.09
N ALA A 377 11.12 35.06 -24.09
CA ALA A 377 11.71 34.09 -23.16
C ALA A 377 11.70 32.64 -23.73
N ARG A 378 11.07 32.43 -24.90
CA ARG A 378 10.74 31.11 -25.48
C ARG A 378 11.85 30.43 -26.26
N LEU A 379 13.04 31.02 -26.27
CA LEU A 379 14.24 30.32 -26.70
C LEU A 379 14.96 29.97 -25.41
N LEU A 380 15.11 28.67 -25.13
CA LEU A 380 16.25 28.12 -24.39
C LEU A 380 17.45 29.06 -24.60
N PRO A 381 17.78 29.96 -23.66
CA PRO A 381 18.67 31.09 -23.97
C PRO A 381 20.09 30.54 -24.07
N GLY A 382 20.45 29.98 -25.22
CA GLY A 382 21.73 29.30 -25.41
C GLY A 382 21.93 28.07 -24.52
N ASN A 383 20.85 27.44 -24.03
CA ASN A 383 20.94 26.25 -23.20
C ASN A 383 21.35 25.06 -24.07
N ASP A 384 22.66 24.86 -24.12
CA ASP A 384 23.32 23.82 -24.87
C ASP A 384 23.03 22.48 -24.19
N ILE A 385 21.97 21.79 -24.61
CA ILE A 385 21.76 20.40 -24.18
C ILE A 385 22.97 19.53 -24.56
N ASP A 386 23.77 19.96 -25.55
CA ASP A 386 25.03 19.31 -25.87
C ASP A 386 26.09 19.50 -24.76
N SER A 387 25.91 20.44 -23.84
CA SER A 387 26.77 20.60 -22.66
C SER A 387 26.62 19.48 -21.62
N VAL A 388 25.49 18.77 -21.64
CA VAL A 388 25.21 17.60 -20.77
C VAL A 388 25.12 16.30 -21.57
N ALA A 389 25.62 16.30 -22.81
CA ALA A 389 25.55 15.17 -23.72
C ALA A 389 26.27 13.91 -23.19
N GLU A 390 27.38 14.09 -22.50
CA GLU A 390 28.17 12.98 -21.96
C GLU A 390 27.40 12.24 -20.87
N GLU A 391 26.77 12.98 -19.97
CA GLU A 391 25.96 12.44 -18.86
C GLU A 391 24.63 11.88 -19.34
N LEU A 392 23.96 12.53 -20.30
CA LEU A 392 22.78 11.96 -20.98
C LEU A 392 23.11 10.61 -21.65
N GLY A 393 24.34 10.44 -22.12
CA GLY A 393 24.84 9.18 -22.65
C GLY A 393 24.88 8.04 -21.65
N GLN A 394 24.82 8.31 -20.35
CA GLN A 394 24.88 7.30 -19.28
C GLN A 394 23.50 6.89 -18.75
N VAL A 395 22.46 7.67 -19.05
CA VAL A 395 21.08 7.41 -18.62
C VAL A 395 20.59 6.06 -19.18
N THR A 396 19.97 5.25 -18.32
CA THR A 396 19.51 3.89 -18.67
C THR A 396 18.00 3.79 -18.82
N ARG A 397 17.24 4.55 -18.01
CA ARG A 397 15.80 4.76 -18.14
C ARG A 397 15.56 6.23 -18.42
N PHE A 398 14.81 6.51 -19.49
CA PHE A 398 14.48 7.87 -19.88
C PHE A 398 12.98 7.96 -20.13
N GLU A 399 12.31 8.88 -19.45
CA GLU A 399 10.90 9.19 -19.64
C GLU A 399 10.80 10.62 -20.16
N LEU A 400 10.04 10.82 -21.23
CA LEU A 400 9.70 12.13 -21.76
C LEU A 400 8.24 12.42 -21.43
N THR A 401 8.02 13.26 -20.42
CA THR A 401 6.69 13.73 -20.05
C THR A 401 6.36 14.97 -20.88
N ASP A 402 5.08 15.09 -21.25
CA ASP A 402 4.45 16.19 -21.98
C ASP A 402 4.59 16.26 -23.51
N SER A 403 3.44 16.54 -24.13
CA SER A 403 3.18 16.49 -25.57
C SER A 403 3.77 17.63 -26.40
N VAL A 404 4.82 18.31 -25.92
CA VAL A 404 5.45 19.46 -26.61
C VAL A 404 5.98 19.10 -28.01
N LEU A 405 6.17 17.81 -28.27
CA LEU A 405 6.41 17.26 -29.60
C LEU A 405 5.30 17.59 -30.63
N ALA A 406 4.03 17.79 -30.22
CA ALA A 406 2.91 18.22 -31.09
C ALA A 406 3.03 19.67 -31.56
N ALA A 407 3.78 20.52 -30.87
CA ALA A 407 3.78 21.96 -31.13
C ALA A 407 4.78 22.39 -32.24
N GLY A 408 5.32 21.46 -33.02
CA GLY A 408 6.34 21.77 -34.03
C GLY A 408 7.76 21.93 -33.49
N ARG A 409 8.01 21.50 -32.24
CA ARG A 409 9.32 21.55 -31.58
C ARG A 409 10.18 20.29 -31.78
N GLY A 410 9.88 19.50 -32.82
CA GLY A 410 10.58 18.23 -33.09
C GLY A 410 12.11 18.33 -33.23
N SER A 411 12.70 19.52 -33.38
CA SER A 411 14.16 19.66 -33.36
C SER A 411 14.79 19.51 -31.97
N GLU A 412 14.07 19.89 -30.90
CA GLU A 412 14.61 19.90 -29.52
C GLU A 412 14.64 18.48 -28.94
N SER A 413 13.54 17.73 -29.10
CA SER A 413 13.49 16.32 -28.72
C SER A 413 14.51 15.48 -29.49
N GLN A 414 14.66 15.71 -30.80
CA GLN A 414 15.68 15.04 -31.61
C GLN A 414 17.10 15.36 -31.12
N ALA A 415 17.33 16.60 -30.63
CA ALA A 415 18.59 16.99 -30.06
C ALA A 415 18.86 16.36 -28.68
N LEU A 416 17.83 16.03 -27.91
CA LEU A 416 17.97 15.30 -26.65
C LEU A 416 18.21 13.80 -26.91
N LEU A 417 17.31 13.19 -27.68
CA LEU A 417 17.31 11.75 -27.97
C LEU A 417 18.59 11.28 -28.68
N LYS A 418 19.29 12.14 -29.44
CA LYS A 418 20.58 11.79 -30.08
C LYS A 418 21.69 11.46 -29.07
N HIS A 419 21.58 11.94 -27.83
CA HIS A 419 22.59 11.75 -26.78
C HIS A 419 22.32 10.52 -25.91
N LEU A 420 21.11 9.93 -25.97
CA LEU A 420 20.66 8.82 -25.14
C LEU A 420 21.24 7.46 -25.56
N THR A 421 22.57 7.35 -25.55
CA THR A 421 23.26 6.17 -26.10
C THR A 421 23.16 4.91 -25.23
N SER A 422 22.95 5.03 -23.92
CA SER A 422 22.83 3.90 -22.98
C SER A 422 21.38 3.55 -22.59
N VAL A 423 20.39 4.26 -23.13
CA VAL A 423 18.98 4.05 -22.77
C VAL A 423 18.53 2.66 -23.19
N ARG A 424 18.01 1.91 -22.21
CA ARG A 424 17.41 0.58 -22.35
C ARG A 424 15.89 0.64 -22.24
N ILE A 425 15.37 1.54 -21.42
CA ILE A 425 13.94 1.76 -21.23
C ILE A 425 13.63 3.19 -21.64
N LEU A 426 12.79 3.35 -22.66
CA LEU A 426 12.32 4.64 -23.11
C LEU A 426 10.80 4.71 -22.92
N ASP A 427 10.33 5.68 -22.18
CA ASP A 427 8.93 6.02 -22.03
C ASP A 427 8.64 7.37 -22.70
N VAL A 428 7.64 7.42 -23.56
CA VAL A 428 7.33 8.59 -24.39
C VAL A 428 5.84 8.87 -24.38
N VAL A 429 5.50 10.12 -24.05
CA VAL A 429 4.11 10.62 -24.03
C VAL A 429 4.01 11.91 -24.87
N PRO A 430 3.30 11.94 -26.01
CA PRO A 430 3.00 10.90 -26.99
C PRO A 430 4.02 10.89 -28.16
N LEU A 431 3.87 9.94 -29.09
CA LEU A 431 4.83 9.68 -30.17
C LEU A 431 4.45 10.33 -31.52
N TYR A 432 5.39 11.04 -32.15
CA TYR A 432 5.20 11.64 -33.48
C TYR A 432 6.06 10.97 -34.55
N GLU A 433 5.73 11.22 -35.82
CA GLU A 433 6.40 10.58 -36.97
C GLU A 433 7.92 10.84 -36.98
N GLY A 434 8.35 12.03 -36.52
CA GLY A 434 9.77 12.38 -36.43
C GLY A 434 10.53 11.62 -35.33
N ASP A 435 9.85 11.22 -34.26
CA ASP A 435 10.49 10.57 -33.11
C ASP A 435 10.85 9.13 -33.41
N LEU A 436 10.03 8.46 -34.24
CA LEU A 436 10.32 7.11 -34.74
C LEU A 436 11.71 7.02 -35.37
N GLU A 437 12.13 8.02 -36.14
CA GLU A 437 13.45 8.01 -36.78
C GLU A 437 14.61 8.12 -35.79
N VAL A 438 14.38 8.71 -34.61
CA VAL A 438 15.42 8.79 -33.56
C VAL A 438 15.41 7.57 -32.69
N ILE A 439 14.24 7.07 -32.31
CA ILE A 439 14.08 5.83 -31.54
C ILE A 439 14.79 4.67 -32.25
N ARG A 440 14.70 4.61 -33.59
CA ARG A 440 15.43 3.64 -34.43
C ARG A 440 16.96 3.69 -34.33
N ARG A 441 17.51 4.80 -33.84
CA ARG A 441 18.96 5.00 -33.72
C ARG A 441 19.47 4.71 -32.31
N LEU A 442 18.58 4.46 -31.34
CA LEU A 442 18.96 4.12 -29.98
C LEU A 442 19.54 2.70 -29.97
N PRO A 443 20.86 2.55 -29.71
CA PRO A 443 21.56 1.29 -29.98
C PRO A 443 21.28 0.20 -28.93
N ASN A 444 20.77 0.59 -27.75
CA ASN A 444 20.59 -0.29 -26.59
C ASN A 444 19.12 -0.37 -26.13
N LEU A 445 18.18 0.18 -26.89
CA LEU A 445 16.78 0.23 -26.49
C LEU A 445 16.18 -1.17 -26.44
N GLU A 446 15.75 -1.62 -25.26
CA GLU A 446 15.15 -2.94 -25.03
C GLU A 446 13.64 -2.85 -24.80
N ILE A 447 13.18 -1.80 -24.12
CA ILE A 447 11.77 -1.57 -23.81
C ILE A 447 11.37 -0.19 -24.28
N LEU A 448 10.27 -0.12 -25.01
CA LEU A 448 9.61 1.12 -25.37
C LEU A 448 8.21 1.15 -24.73
N VAL A 449 7.91 2.20 -23.98
CA VAL A 449 6.57 2.47 -23.43
C VAL A 449 6.01 3.67 -24.19
N LEU A 450 4.81 3.49 -24.74
CA LEU A 450 4.11 4.51 -25.50
C LEU A 450 2.78 4.80 -24.80
N THR A 451 2.73 5.95 -24.14
CA THR A 451 1.51 6.45 -23.51
C THR A 451 0.82 7.36 -24.52
N LEU A 452 -0.33 6.89 -25.00
CA LEU A 452 -1.26 7.68 -25.80
C LEU A 452 -1.98 8.65 -24.86
N ASP A 453 -1.85 9.93 -25.15
CA ASP A 453 -2.57 11.00 -24.48
C ASP A 453 -4.06 10.93 -24.89
N ASP A 454 -4.94 10.75 -23.90
CA ASP A 454 -6.39 10.60 -24.09
C ASP A 454 -7.14 11.93 -23.82
N ASP A 455 -6.42 13.04 -23.66
CA ASP A 455 -7.03 14.32 -23.31
C ASP A 455 -7.89 14.87 -24.48
N GLU A 456 -9.18 14.46 -24.51
CA GLU A 456 -10.17 14.86 -25.53
C GLU A 456 -10.39 16.38 -25.58
N ASP A 457 -10.00 17.10 -24.53
CA ASP A 457 -10.20 18.54 -24.41
C ASP A 457 -9.12 19.37 -25.11
N ILE A 458 -7.98 18.77 -25.45
CA ILE A 458 -6.97 19.46 -26.25
C ILE A 458 -7.32 19.24 -27.72
N GLU A 459 -7.95 20.23 -28.36
CA GLU A 459 -8.12 20.33 -29.82
C GLU A 459 -6.74 20.50 -30.51
N LEU A 460 -5.80 19.59 -30.28
CA LEU A 460 -4.54 19.57 -30.99
C LEU A 460 -4.84 19.37 -32.48
N PRO A 461 -4.10 20.06 -33.37
CA PRO A 461 -4.18 19.79 -34.79
C PRO A 461 -4.01 18.28 -35.00
N VAL A 462 -4.86 17.69 -35.85
CA VAL A 462 -4.91 16.25 -36.17
C VAL A 462 -3.55 15.79 -36.73
N TRP A 463 -2.58 15.58 -35.85
CA TRP A 463 -1.30 15.01 -36.19
C TRP A 463 -1.54 13.51 -36.14
N SER A 464 -1.53 12.87 -37.30
CA SER A 464 -1.78 11.45 -37.40
C SER A 464 -0.70 10.69 -36.66
N CYS A 465 -1.00 10.24 -35.45
CA CYS A 465 -0.16 9.31 -34.74
C CYS A 465 0.04 8.09 -35.68
N PRO A 466 1.29 7.69 -36.00
CA PRO A 466 1.52 6.56 -36.91
C PRO A 466 0.87 5.25 -36.43
N LEU A 467 0.54 5.16 -35.14
CA LEU A 467 -0.20 4.05 -34.56
C LEU A 467 -1.70 4.06 -34.88
N GLU A 468 -2.30 5.22 -35.16
CA GLU A 468 -3.73 5.30 -35.54
C GLU A 468 -3.96 4.90 -36.99
N THR A 469 -3.03 5.21 -37.89
CA THR A 469 -3.16 4.95 -39.32
C THR A 469 -2.90 3.49 -39.69
N ASP A 470 -1.80 2.91 -39.20
CA ASP A 470 -1.50 1.48 -39.36
C ASP A 470 -0.68 0.94 -38.17
N ARG A 471 -1.36 0.74 -37.03
CA ARG A 471 -0.78 0.23 -35.78
C ARG A 471 0.15 -0.96 -35.99
N ASN A 472 -0.31 -1.99 -36.72
CA ASN A 472 0.47 -3.22 -36.89
C ASN A 472 1.71 -2.97 -37.77
N ALA A 473 1.60 -2.19 -38.85
CA ALA A 473 2.75 -1.87 -39.69
C ALA A 473 3.79 -1.04 -38.94
N THR A 474 3.36 -0.07 -38.13
CA THR A 474 4.25 0.76 -37.30
C THR A 474 4.99 -0.08 -36.28
N ILE A 475 4.28 -0.96 -35.55
CA ILE A 475 4.89 -1.88 -34.56
C ILE A 475 5.88 -2.83 -35.24
N ASN A 476 5.50 -3.44 -36.36
CA ASN A 476 6.40 -4.31 -37.12
C ASN A 476 7.64 -3.55 -37.61
N THR A 477 7.46 -2.29 -38.01
CA THR A 477 8.57 -1.44 -38.44
C THR A 477 9.51 -1.18 -37.28
N LEU A 478 9.00 -0.84 -36.09
CA LEU A 478 9.79 -0.65 -34.86
C LEU A 478 10.65 -1.88 -34.54
N PHE A 479 10.05 -3.07 -34.42
CA PHE A 479 10.83 -4.30 -34.18
C PHE A 479 11.84 -4.61 -35.29
N SER A 480 11.51 -4.31 -36.56
CA SER A 480 12.44 -4.57 -37.68
C SER A 480 13.62 -3.60 -37.74
N THR A 481 13.50 -2.41 -37.13
CA THR A 481 14.49 -1.34 -37.23
C THR A 481 15.28 -1.16 -35.92
N CYS A 482 14.63 -1.37 -34.78
CA CYS A 482 15.25 -1.39 -33.45
C CYS A 482 15.64 -2.83 -33.08
N HIS A 483 16.81 -3.28 -33.54
CA HIS A 483 17.28 -4.66 -33.37
C HIS A 483 17.49 -5.12 -31.91
N THR A 484 17.53 -4.20 -30.95
CA THR A 484 17.61 -4.52 -29.51
C THR A 484 16.25 -4.50 -28.82
N LEU A 485 15.19 -4.02 -29.49
CA LEU A 485 13.88 -3.85 -28.90
C LEU A 485 13.22 -5.21 -28.68
N LYS A 486 12.97 -5.55 -27.41
CA LYS A 486 12.38 -6.83 -26.99
C LYS A 486 10.91 -6.68 -26.66
N CYS A 487 10.54 -5.56 -26.05
CA CYS A 487 9.19 -5.31 -25.56
C CYS A 487 8.70 -3.90 -25.92
N LEU A 488 7.42 -3.81 -26.26
CA LEU A 488 6.72 -2.57 -26.55
C LEU A 488 5.41 -2.54 -25.77
N TYR A 489 5.24 -1.55 -24.91
CA TYR A 489 4.03 -1.27 -24.16
C TYR A 489 3.30 -0.11 -24.83
N ILE A 490 2.00 -0.24 -25.05
CA ILE A 490 1.19 0.82 -25.65
C ILE A 490 -0.08 0.95 -24.82
N THR A 491 -0.38 2.13 -24.29
CA THR A 491 -1.69 2.33 -23.62
C THR A 491 -2.83 2.08 -24.60
N LYS A 492 -3.90 1.44 -24.12
CA LYS A 492 -5.15 1.37 -24.86
C LYS A 492 -5.87 2.69 -24.61
N SER A 493 -5.91 3.53 -25.65
CA SER A 493 -6.70 4.76 -25.63
C SER A 493 -8.10 4.51 -25.08
N ALA A 494 -8.51 5.34 -24.13
CA ALA A 494 -9.71 5.28 -23.29
C ALA A 494 -11.03 5.43 -24.06
N LEU A 495 -11.02 5.42 -25.39
CA LEU A 495 -12.14 5.66 -26.30
C LEU A 495 -13.43 4.83 -26.04
N ASN A 496 -13.48 3.91 -25.07
CA ASN A 496 -14.71 3.22 -24.65
C ASN A 496 -14.80 2.77 -23.17
N VAL A 497 -13.92 3.18 -22.26
CA VAL A 497 -13.96 2.70 -20.87
C VAL A 497 -14.35 3.84 -19.93
N SER A 498 -15.56 3.78 -19.38
CA SER A 498 -16.11 4.78 -18.44
C SER A 498 -15.51 4.71 -17.03
N ASP A 499 -14.34 4.10 -16.89
CA ASP A 499 -13.68 3.86 -15.60
C ASP A 499 -12.31 4.52 -15.67
N GLU A 500 -12.23 5.75 -15.17
CA GLU A 500 -11.05 6.64 -15.17
C GLU A 500 -9.84 6.06 -14.41
N SER A 501 -9.96 4.87 -13.81
CA SER A 501 -9.04 4.38 -12.79
C SER A 501 -8.03 3.32 -13.26
N CYS A 502 -8.05 2.89 -14.53
CA CYS A 502 -7.15 1.83 -15.00
C CYS A 502 -6.68 2.06 -16.43
N GLU A 503 -5.51 2.66 -16.60
CA GLU A 503 -4.78 2.59 -17.86
C GLU A 503 -4.44 1.12 -18.17
N GLU A 504 -5.01 0.59 -19.24
CA GLU A 504 -4.69 -0.75 -19.72
C GLU A 504 -3.58 -0.69 -20.77
N TYR A 505 -2.47 -1.39 -20.53
CA TYR A 505 -1.39 -1.50 -21.51
C TYR A 505 -1.57 -2.72 -22.42
N GLU A 506 -1.37 -2.55 -23.73
CA GLU A 506 -1.14 -3.65 -24.68
C GLU A 506 0.36 -3.91 -24.80
N ILE A 507 0.77 -5.14 -24.48
CA ILE A 507 2.16 -5.57 -24.58
C ILE A 507 2.41 -6.25 -25.93
N TRP A 508 3.53 -5.94 -26.56
CA TRP A 508 4.06 -6.59 -27.74
C TRP A 508 5.47 -7.10 -27.48
N ILE A 509 5.71 -8.37 -27.75
CA ILE A 509 7.01 -9.01 -27.54
C ILE A 509 7.59 -9.43 -28.88
N GLU A 510 8.88 -9.23 -29.10
CA GLU A 510 9.55 -9.63 -30.34
C GLU A 510 9.25 -11.11 -30.67
N GLY A 511 8.74 -11.37 -31.88
CA GLY A 511 8.42 -12.72 -32.35
C GLY A 511 7.15 -13.35 -31.76
N LYS A 512 6.45 -12.69 -30.82
CA LYS A 512 5.18 -13.16 -30.24
C LYS A 512 4.14 -12.06 -30.20
N LYS A 513 3.03 -12.26 -30.91
CA LYS A 513 1.83 -11.44 -30.72
C LYS A 513 1.04 -11.98 -29.52
N GLN A 514 1.37 -11.52 -28.32
CA GLN A 514 0.61 -11.80 -27.09
C GLN A 514 0.13 -10.48 -26.49
N SER A 515 -1.15 -10.15 -26.67
CA SER A 515 -1.78 -9.03 -25.97
C SER A 515 -2.13 -9.50 -24.56
N LYS A 516 -1.45 -8.94 -23.56
CA LYS A 516 -1.84 -9.00 -22.15
C LYS A 516 -2.16 -7.59 -21.70
N THR A 517 -3.21 -7.43 -20.91
CA THR A 517 -3.53 -6.18 -20.21
C THR A 517 -2.77 -6.14 -18.90
N LEU A 518 -2.11 -5.01 -18.61
CA LEU A 518 -1.56 -4.66 -17.30
C LEU A 518 -2.05 -3.26 -16.90
N SER A 519 -2.12 -2.98 -15.59
CA SER A 519 -2.27 -1.62 -15.07
C SER A 519 -0.95 -0.84 -15.13
N HIS A 520 -1.00 0.48 -15.03
CA HIS A 520 0.19 1.33 -14.95
C HIS A 520 1.15 0.90 -13.84
N ASP A 521 0.65 0.71 -12.61
CA ASP A 521 1.45 0.23 -11.48
C ASP A 521 2.15 -1.11 -11.77
N GLN A 522 1.47 -2.02 -12.46
CA GLN A 522 2.07 -3.30 -12.85
C GLN A 522 3.17 -3.12 -13.89
N VAL A 523 3.03 -2.15 -14.79
CA VAL A 523 4.08 -1.82 -15.76
C VAL A 523 5.25 -1.21 -15.01
N ASP A 524 5.02 -0.25 -14.12
CA ASP A 524 6.07 0.41 -13.34
C ASP A 524 6.81 -0.57 -12.41
N ASP A 525 6.10 -1.47 -11.72
CA ASP A 525 6.70 -2.57 -10.94
C ASP A 525 7.60 -3.43 -11.82
N ILE A 526 7.13 -3.82 -13.01
CA ILE A 526 7.92 -4.59 -13.96
C ILE A 526 9.17 -3.82 -14.38
N LEU A 527 9.05 -2.52 -14.70
CA LEU A 527 10.15 -1.68 -15.15
C LEU A 527 11.17 -1.41 -14.03
N CYS A 528 10.74 -1.37 -12.77
CA CYS A 528 11.60 -1.21 -11.60
C CYS A 528 12.37 -2.50 -11.26
N ASP A 529 11.76 -3.67 -11.42
CA ASP A 529 12.35 -4.99 -11.08
C ASP A 529 13.27 -5.57 -12.18
N TYR A 530 13.95 -4.73 -12.97
CA TYR A 530 14.59 -5.13 -14.24
C TYR A 530 16.12 -5.42 -14.18
N PRO A 531 16.62 -6.56 -13.62
CA PRO A 531 17.95 -7.04 -13.97
C PRO A 531 17.95 -8.03 -15.16
N ASP A 532 16.93 -8.87 -15.38
CA ASP A 532 16.98 -9.92 -16.43
C ASP A 532 15.60 -10.23 -17.07
N VAL A 533 15.54 -10.10 -18.40
CA VAL A 533 14.35 -10.26 -19.28
C VAL A 533 13.69 -11.67 -19.24
N GLU A 534 14.20 -12.59 -18.43
CA GLU A 534 13.66 -13.96 -18.35
C GLU A 534 12.30 -14.05 -17.61
N LEU A 535 11.81 -12.96 -17.02
CA LEU A 535 10.64 -12.97 -16.14
C LEU A 535 9.31 -12.48 -16.74
N CYS A 536 9.20 -12.19 -18.05
CA CYS A 536 7.86 -12.05 -18.64
C CYS A 536 7.13 -13.39 -18.52
N PRO A 537 6.08 -13.53 -17.68
CA PRO A 537 5.38 -14.80 -17.54
C PRO A 537 4.72 -15.15 -18.88
N ALA A 538 5.07 -16.34 -19.39
CA ALA A 538 4.61 -16.86 -20.68
C ALA A 538 3.09 -17.01 -20.80
#